data_AF-A0A7S0ZSF3-F1
#
_entry.id   AF-A0A7S0ZSF3-F1
#
_cell.length_a   1.000
_cell.length_b   1.000
_cell.length_c   1.000
_cell.angle_alpha   90.00
_cell.angle_beta   90.00
_cell.angle_gamma   90.00
#
_symmetry.space_group_name_H-M   'P 1'
#
loop_
_entity.id
_entity.type
_entity.pdbx_description
1 polymer ?
#
loop_
_entity_poly.entity_id
_entity_poly.type
_entity_poly.pdbx_seq_one_letter_code
_entity_poly.pdbx_strand_id
1 'polypeptide(L)'
;MPSMAPGVDFNVIAREWRCKWSSDFDMYSLLACQSLLDDLKDEMLGIVHGWNKDMSRSHQCFNGAIDTSRSGIQRIIDGENKDFKVVIKLPADIYSQWAADGHPPEQRFLEGLHQIHGVSQVETQTYTLETVNLWADGGKIKVPSAKNGCMADKLPKLE
;
A
#
# COMPACT_ATOMS: atom_id res chain seq x y z
N MET A 1 0.79 20.85 0.78
CA MET A 1 0.87 19.48 0.25
C MET A 1 2.11 19.43 -0.62
N PRO A 2 2.98 18.42 -0.48
CA PRO A 2 4.06 18.17 -1.43
C PRO A 2 3.55 18.14 -2.87
N SER A 3 4.38 18.59 -3.81
CA SER A 3 4.04 18.68 -5.23
C SER A 3 5.26 18.30 -6.06
N MET A 4 5.08 17.47 -7.09
CA MET A 4 6.15 17.12 -8.04
C MET A 4 6.24 18.10 -9.21
N ALA A 5 5.09 18.63 -9.63
CA ALA A 5 4.92 19.57 -10.71
C ALA A 5 3.56 20.28 -10.53
N PRO A 6 3.30 21.42 -11.19
CA PRO A 6 2.00 22.09 -11.09
C PRO A 6 0.82 21.14 -11.35
N GLY A 7 -0.05 20.96 -10.34
CA GLY A 7 -1.22 20.07 -10.40
C GLY A 7 -0.94 18.59 -10.08
N VAL A 8 0.29 18.23 -9.73
CA VAL A 8 0.69 16.87 -9.32
C VAL A 8 1.06 16.89 -7.84
N ASP A 9 0.03 17.09 -7.02
CA ASP A 9 0.12 17.10 -5.56
C ASP A 9 -0.07 15.68 -5.00
N PHE A 10 0.51 15.42 -3.84
CA PHE A 10 0.36 14.15 -3.16
C PHE A 10 0.40 14.31 -1.64
N ASN A 11 -0.30 13.43 -0.94
CA ASN A 11 -0.24 13.34 0.52
C ASN A 11 0.35 12.01 1.03
N VAL A 12 0.44 11.00 0.16
CA VAL A 12 0.92 9.65 0.50
C VAL A 12 2.10 9.27 -0.38
N ILE A 13 3.08 8.62 0.22
CA ILE A 13 4.20 7.98 -0.47
C ILE A 13 4.12 6.49 -0.20
N ALA A 14 4.35 5.70 -1.24
CA ALA A 14 4.39 4.25 -1.18
C ALA A 14 5.79 3.72 -1.52
N ARG A 15 6.24 2.74 -0.73
CA ARG A 15 7.41 1.90 -1.00
C ARG A 15 6.93 0.51 -1.40
N GLU A 16 7.24 0.13 -2.63
CA GLU A 16 6.98 -1.20 -3.18
C GLU A 16 8.24 -2.05 -3.10
N TRP A 17 8.12 -3.22 -2.50
CA TRP A 17 9.07 -4.32 -2.60
C TRP A 17 8.48 -5.34 -3.56
N ARG A 18 9.24 -5.74 -4.57
CA ARG A 18 8.74 -6.65 -5.60
C ARG A 18 9.74 -7.70 -5.98
N CYS A 19 9.23 -8.85 -6.39
CA CYS A 19 10.00 -9.88 -7.06
C CYS A 19 9.12 -10.63 -8.07
N LYS A 20 9.77 -11.43 -8.91
CA LYS A 20 9.13 -12.45 -9.72
C LYS A 20 9.18 -13.79 -9.01
N TRP A 21 8.06 -14.50 -9.00
CA TRP A 21 7.96 -15.88 -8.50
C TRP A 21 7.88 -16.88 -9.67
N SER A 22 8.17 -18.15 -9.41
CA SER A 22 7.98 -19.26 -10.35
C SER A 22 6.79 -20.12 -9.95
N SER A 23 6.01 -20.55 -10.95
CA SER A 23 4.94 -21.54 -10.78
C SER A 23 5.43 -22.98 -10.61
N ASP A 24 6.74 -23.20 -10.70
CA ASP A 24 7.33 -24.53 -10.52
C ASP A 24 7.13 -25.06 -9.10
N PHE A 25 7.21 -26.38 -8.96
CA PHE A 25 7.12 -27.08 -7.68
C PHE A 25 5.89 -26.67 -6.87
N ASP A 26 4.72 -26.69 -7.51
CA ASP A 26 3.44 -26.31 -6.90
C ASP A 26 3.46 -24.88 -6.30
N MET A 27 4.01 -23.94 -7.06
CA MET A 27 4.16 -22.54 -6.65
C MET A 27 4.98 -22.35 -5.36
N TYR A 28 5.96 -23.22 -5.12
CA TYR A 28 6.83 -23.20 -3.93
C TYR A 28 7.36 -21.79 -3.62
N SER A 29 7.88 -21.10 -4.63
CA SER A 29 8.48 -19.77 -4.46
C SER A 29 7.46 -18.71 -4.02
N LEU A 30 6.21 -18.80 -4.51
CA LEU A 30 5.12 -17.91 -4.10
C LEU A 30 4.73 -18.16 -2.63
N LEU A 31 4.62 -19.43 -2.23
CA LEU A 31 4.33 -19.81 -0.85
C LEU A 31 5.45 -19.36 0.10
N ALA A 32 6.71 -19.50 -0.32
CA ALA A 32 7.85 -19.03 0.45
C ALA A 32 7.89 -17.50 0.58
N CYS A 33 7.56 -16.75 -0.48
CA CYS A 33 7.41 -15.29 -0.41
C CYS A 33 6.31 -14.89 0.58
N GLN A 34 5.19 -15.62 0.59
CA GLN A 34 4.11 -15.40 1.53
C GLN A 34 4.53 -15.69 2.98
N SER A 35 5.23 -16.81 3.22
CA SER A 35 5.74 -17.15 4.55
C SER A 35 6.69 -16.08 5.08
N LEU A 36 7.60 -15.57 4.23
CA LEU A 36 8.52 -14.50 4.60
C LEU A 36 7.78 -13.20 4.98
N LEU A 37 6.69 -12.87 4.27
CA LEU A 37 5.82 -11.76 4.63
C LEU A 37 5.13 -11.99 5.97
N ASP A 38 4.63 -13.21 6.22
CA ASP A 38 3.96 -13.57 7.46
C ASP A 38 4.90 -13.52 8.68
N ASP A 39 6.17 -13.86 8.50
CA ASP A 39 7.20 -13.79 9.55
C ASP A 39 7.54 -12.35 9.96
N LEU A 40 7.42 -11.39 9.05
CA LEU A 40 7.70 -9.97 9.30
C LEU A 40 6.45 -9.13 9.57
N LYS A 41 5.26 -9.73 9.55
CA LYS A 41 3.98 -9.00 9.58
C LYS A 41 3.81 -8.08 10.79
N ASP A 42 4.29 -8.48 11.96
CA ASP A 42 4.10 -7.72 13.21
C ASP A 42 4.96 -6.46 13.20
N GLU A 43 6.20 -6.57 12.72
CA GLU A 43 7.10 -5.42 12.56
C GLU A 43 6.59 -4.47 11.48
N MET A 44 6.11 -5.01 10.35
CA MET A 44 5.50 -4.22 9.30
C MET A 44 4.22 -3.51 9.79
N LEU A 45 3.37 -4.20 10.56
CA LEU A 45 2.21 -3.59 11.21
C LEU A 45 2.67 -2.45 12.14
N GLY A 46 3.79 -2.65 12.83
CA GLY A 46 4.55 -1.63 13.59
C GLY A 46 4.74 -0.32 12.85
N ILE A 47 5.13 -0.39 11.57
CA ILE A 47 5.36 0.78 10.73
C ILE A 47 4.07 1.57 10.52
N VAL A 48 2.96 0.90 10.21
CA VAL A 48 1.70 1.61 9.89
C VAL A 48 0.90 2.02 11.13
N HIS A 49 1.04 1.28 12.25
CA HIS A 49 0.33 1.59 13.49
C HIS A 49 1.12 2.55 14.39
N GLY A 50 2.45 2.57 14.34
CA GLY A 50 3.30 3.33 15.27
C GLY A 50 3.07 4.83 15.21
N TRP A 51 2.59 5.31 14.06
CA TRP A 51 2.32 6.72 13.80
C TRP A 51 0.82 7.05 13.81
N ASN A 52 -0.05 6.04 13.90
CA ASN A 52 -1.50 6.22 13.91
C ASN A 52 -2.06 6.04 15.34
N LYS A 53 -2.01 7.13 16.12
CA LYS A 53 -2.45 7.17 17.52
C LYS A 53 -3.90 6.72 17.71
N ASP A 54 -4.77 6.98 16.73
CA ASP A 54 -6.19 6.63 16.81
C ASP A 54 -6.42 5.15 16.51
N MET A 55 -5.70 4.58 15.54
CA MET A 55 -5.72 3.14 15.27
C MET A 55 -5.15 2.31 16.42
N SER A 56 -4.08 2.78 17.07
CA SER A 56 -3.53 2.08 18.24
C SER A 56 -4.49 2.07 19.42
N ARG A 57 -5.29 3.13 19.60
CA ARG A 57 -6.27 3.24 20.69
C ARG A 57 -7.55 2.42 20.46
N SER A 58 -7.95 2.24 19.20
CA SER A 58 -9.19 1.58 18.85
C SER A 58 -9.05 0.06 18.70
N HIS A 59 -7.83 -0.49 18.74
CA HIS A 59 -7.49 -1.88 18.41
C HIS A 59 -7.94 -2.34 17.01
N GLN A 60 -8.41 -1.44 16.15
CA GLN A 60 -8.93 -1.78 14.83
C GLN A 60 -7.86 -2.38 13.91
N CYS A 61 -6.59 -2.00 14.09
CA CYS A 61 -5.46 -2.56 13.35
C CYS A 61 -5.30 -4.08 13.57
N PHE A 62 -5.56 -4.58 14.78
CA PHE A 62 -5.47 -6.01 15.10
C PHE A 62 -6.64 -6.83 14.54
N ASN A 63 -7.69 -6.16 14.09
CA ASN A 63 -8.91 -6.76 13.58
C ASN A 63 -8.99 -6.64 12.04
N GLY A 64 -7.90 -6.24 11.38
CA GLY A 64 -7.85 -6.01 9.93
C GLY A 64 -8.54 -4.74 9.44
N ALA A 65 -9.03 -3.89 10.35
CA ALA A 65 -9.62 -2.59 10.01
C ALA A 65 -8.53 -1.50 10.03
N ILE A 66 -7.81 -1.37 8.92
CA ILE A 66 -6.76 -0.37 8.69
C ILE A 66 -7.30 0.74 7.79
N ASP A 67 -7.03 2.02 8.11
CA ASP A 67 -7.33 3.13 7.19
C ASP A 67 -6.38 3.11 6.00
N THR A 68 -6.71 2.29 5.02
CA THR A 68 -5.96 2.15 3.77
C THR A 68 -6.06 3.38 2.87
N SER A 69 -6.80 4.45 3.22
CA SER A 69 -6.81 5.66 2.38
C SER A 69 -5.51 6.47 2.51
N ARG A 70 -4.80 6.36 3.65
CA ARG A 70 -3.59 7.15 3.94
C ARG A 70 -2.38 6.34 4.36
N SER A 71 -2.61 5.21 5.05
CA SER A 71 -1.53 4.36 5.55
C SER A 71 -1.92 2.89 5.48
N GLY A 72 -1.00 2.01 5.13
CA GLY A 72 -1.32 0.58 5.10
C GLY A 72 -0.30 -0.25 4.37
N ILE A 73 -0.51 -1.56 4.43
CA ILE A 73 0.28 -2.56 3.73
C ILE A 73 -0.64 -3.34 2.82
N GLN A 74 -0.26 -3.49 1.56
CA GLN A 74 -1.02 -4.25 0.58
C GLN A 74 -0.09 -5.24 -0.11
N ARG A 75 -0.56 -6.49 -0.20
CA ARG A 75 0.06 -7.51 -1.06
C ARG A 75 -0.66 -7.54 -2.40
N ILE A 76 0.10 -7.53 -3.49
CA ILE A 76 -0.41 -7.67 -4.85
C ILE A 76 0.27 -8.89 -5.48
N ILE A 77 -0.54 -9.82 -6.00
CA ILE A 77 -0.07 -11.01 -6.69
C ILE A 77 -0.58 -10.97 -8.13
N ASP A 78 0.33 -11.04 -9.09
CA ASP A 78 0.01 -11.18 -10.51
C ASP A 78 0.24 -12.64 -10.93
N GLY A 79 -0.83 -13.31 -11.38
CA GLY A 79 -0.79 -14.70 -11.84
C GLY A 79 -0.15 -14.88 -13.23
N GLU A 80 -0.15 -13.85 -14.07
CA GLU A 80 0.32 -13.90 -15.45
C GLU A 80 1.78 -13.46 -15.52
N ASN A 81 2.08 -12.27 -15.00
CA ASN A 81 3.45 -11.73 -14.99
C ASN A 81 4.29 -12.25 -13.82
N LYS A 82 3.69 -13.06 -12.95
CA LYS A 82 4.34 -13.65 -11.77
C LYS A 82 4.95 -12.63 -10.82
N ASP A 83 4.32 -11.47 -10.66
CA ASP A 83 4.77 -10.49 -9.67
C ASP A 83 4.24 -10.85 -8.27
N PHE A 84 5.12 -10.79 -7.29
CA PHE A 84 4.79 -10.69 -5.87
C PHE A 84 5.21 -9.31 -5.40
N LYS A 85 4.26 -8.52 -4.90
CA LYS A 85 4.52 -7.14 -4.47
C LYS A 85 3.98 -6.90 -3.08
N VAL A 86 4.75 -6.17 -2.30
CA VAL A 86 4.37 -5.65 -1.00
C VAL A 86 4.50 -4.14 -1.05
N VAL A 87 3.39 -3.44 -0.87
CA VAL A 87 3.30 -1.99 -0.93
C VAL A 87 3.03 -1.45 0.46
N ILE A 88 3.98 -0.68 0.99
CA ILE A 88 3.86 0.04 2.26
C ILE A 88 3.59 1.50 1.94
N LYS A 89 2.40 2.00 2.30
CA LYS A 89 2.01 3.39 2.09
C LYS A 89 1.93 4.15 3.40
N LEU A 90 2.44 5.37 3.42
CA LEU A 90 2.51 6.25 4.58
C LEU A 90 2.25 7.71 4.17
N PRO A 91 1.71 8.55 5.07
CA PRO A 91 1.73 9.99 4.89
C PRO A 91 3.15 10.51 4.64
N ALA A 92 3.32 11.53 3.78
CA ALA A 92 4.64 11.96 3.32
C ALA A 92 5.64 12.35 4.42
N ASP A 93 5.16 12.96 5.51
CA ASP A 93 5.95 13.35 6.68
C ASP A 93 6.40 12.12 7.51
N ILE A 94 5.54 11.13 7.64
CA ILE A 94 5.84 9.85 8.30
C ILE A 94 6.78 9.01 7.45
N TYR A 95 6.56 8.96 6.14
CA TYR A 95 7.44 8.29 5.20
C TYR A 95 8.86 8.83 5.28
N SER A 96 9.02 10.16 5.33
CA SER A 96 10.34 10.79 5.38
C SER A 96 11.15 10.39 6.62
N GLN A 97 10.48 10.19 7.75
CA GLN A 97 11.11 9.70 8.98
C GLN A 97 11.52 8.24 8.85
N TRP A 98 10.61 7.37 8.40
CA TRP A 98 10.90 5.96 8.18
C TRP A 98 12.00 5.71 7.12
N ALA A 99 12.04 6.54 6.07
CA ALA A 99 13.06 6.48 5.03
C ALA A 99 14.45 6.91 5.54
N ALA A 100 14.50 7.84 6.51
CA ALA A 100 15.77 8.25 7.12
C ALA A 100 16.46 7.11 7.89
N ASP A 101 15.67 6.14 8.37
CA ASP A 101 16.15 4.94 9.05
C ASP A 101 16.49 3.79 8.07
N GLY A 102 16.38 4.00 6.76
CA GLY A 102 16.69 2.99 5.73
C GLY A 102 15.56 2.00 5.47
N HIS A 103 14.30 2.43 5.64
CA HIS A 103 13.09 1.65 5.34
C HIS A 103 12.95 0.31 6.11
N PRO A 104 13.30 0.19 7.40
CA PRO A 104 13.23 -1.10 8.09
C PRO A 104 11.80 -1.69 8.08
N PRO A 105 11.61 -3.01 7.87
CA PRO A 105 12.61 -4.08 7.77
C PRO A 105 13.07 -4.42 6.33
N GLU A 106 13.00 -3.48 5.38
CA GLU A 106 13.25 -3.69 3.93
C GLU A 106 14.45 -4.59 3.66
N GLN A 107 15.62 -4.27 4.22
CA GLN A 107 16.84 -5.03 3.98
C GLN A 107 16.66 -6.54 4.26
N ARG A 108 16.09 -6.90 5.42
CA ARG A 108 15.89 -8.31 5.79
C ARG A 108 14.88 -8.99 4.88
N PHE A 109 13.84 -8.28 4.48
CA PHE A 109 12.86 -8.81 3.55
C PHE A 109 13.48 -9.09 2.18
N LEU A 110 14.25 -8.15 1.63
CA LEU A 110 14.92 -8.33 0.34
C LEU A 110 15.96 -9.46 0.38
N GLU A 111 16.77 -9.52 1.44
CA GLU A 111 17.72 -10.61 1.66
C GLU A 111 17.00 -11.97 1.72
N GLY A 112 15.87 -12.05 2.43
CA GLY A 112 15.03 -13.24 2.47
C GLY A 112 14.51 -13.66 1.09
N LEU A 113 14.03 -12.71 0.28
CA LEU A 113 13.59 -12.98 -1.09
C LEU A 113 14.70 -13.57 -1.96
N HIS A 114 15.93 -13.05 -1.85
CA HIS A 114 17.08 -13.54 -2.60
C HIS A 114 17.47 -14.99 -2.28
N GLN A 115 17.10 -15.50 -1.09
CA GLN A 115 17.38 -16.88 -0.70
C GLN A 115 16.33 -17.88 -1.20
N ILE A 116 15.18 -17.40 -1.68
CA ILE A 116 14.09 -18.27 -2.10
C ILE A 116 14.38 -18.81 -3.51
N HIS A 117 14.52 -20.14 -3.61
CA HIS A 117 14.63 -20.80 -4.90
C HIS A 117 13.39 -20.52 -5.78
N GLY A 118 13.62 -20.08 -7.02
CA GLY A 118 12.56 -19.72 -7.96
C GLY A 118 12.12 -18.26 -7.90
N VAL A 119 12.67 -17.45 -6.98
CA VAL A 119 12.52 -16.00 -6.98
C VAL A 119 13.56 -15.34 -7.89
N SER A 120 13.15 -14.29 -8.60
CA SER A 120 14.04 -13.46 -9.42
C SER A 120 13.58 -12.00 -9.43
N GLN A 121 14.37 -11.10 -10.06
CA GLN A 121 14.03 -9.67 -10.22
C GLN A 121 13.56 -9.00 -8.91
N VAL A 122 14.34 -9.20 -7.84
CA VAL A 122 14.09 -8.53 -6.56
C VAL A 122 14.46 -7.06 -6.72
N GLU A 123 13.45 -6.19 -6.60
CA GLU A 123 13.57 -4.77 -6.85
C GLU A 123 12.75 -3.98 -5.82
N THR A 124 13.05 -2.69 -5.73
CA THR A 124 12.26 -1.75 -4.96
C THR A 124 11.86 -0.56 -5.81
N GLN A 125 10.69 0.01 -5.52
CA GLN A 125 10.21 1.21 -6.19
C GLN A 125 9.55 2.15 -5.18
N THR A 126 9.72 3.46 -5.38
CA THR A 126 9.03 4.48 -4.59
C THR A 126 8.18 5.34 -5.52
N TYR A 127 6.92 5.55 -5.15
CA TYR A 127 5.99 6.40 -5.89
C TYR A 127 5.03 7.13 -4.96
N THR A 128 4.44 8.20 -5.46
CA THR A 128 3.44 8.99 -4.73
C THR A 128 2.04 8.56 -5.08
N LEU A 129 1.13 8.61 -4.11
CA LEU A 129 -0.27 8.30 -4.28
C LEU A 129 -1.11 9.52 -3.92
N GLU A 130 -2.07 9.84 -4.78
CA GLU A 130 -3.09 10.84 -4.54
C GLU A 130 -4.44 10.26 -4.99
N THR A 131 -5.47 10.43 -4.16
CA THR A 131 -6.82 10.05 -4.57
C THR A 131 -7.38 11.11 -5.51
N VAL A 132 -7.42 10.81 -6.81
CA VAL A 132 -7.96 11.76 -7.79
C VAL A 132 -9.48 11.75 -7.73
N ASN A 133 -10.07 12.90 -7.41
CA ASN A 133 -11.51 13.10 -7.53
C ASN A 133 -11.86 13.45 -8.98
N LEU A 134 -12.38 12.47 -9.72
CA LEU A 134 -12.77 12.62 -11.13
C LEU A 134 -14.14 13.29 -11.32
N TRP A 135 -14.82 13.68 -10.23
CA TRP A 135 -16.09 14.39 -10.30
C TRP A 135 -15.84 15.88 -10.49
N ALA A 136 -16.28 16.39 -11.65
CA ALA A 136 -15.95 17.70 -12.19
C ALA A 136 -16.18 18.89 -11.24
N ASP A 137 -15.27 19.86 -11.35
CA ASP A 137 -15.35 21.26 -10.90
C ASP A 137 -14.66 21.66 -9.59
N GLY A 138 -13.63 20.95 -9.11
CA GLY A 138 -12.66 21.46 -8.13
C GLY A 138 -13.23 21.98 -6.80
N GLY A 139 -14.53 21.80 -6.57
CA GLY A 139 -15.25 22.20 -5.39
C GLY A 139 -15.34 21.02 -4.45
N LYS A 140 -15.13 21.29 -3.15
CA LYS A 140 -15.41 20.35 -2.06
C LYS A 140 -16.66 19.54 -2.38
N ILE A 141 -16.57 18.21 -2.32
CA ILE A 141 -17.72 17.31 -2.46
C ILE A 141 -18.83 17.86 -1.55
N LYS A 142 -19.87 18.45 -2.15
CA LYS A 142 -21.10 18.76 -1.43
C LYS A 142 -21.80 17.44 -1.24
N VAL A 143 -21.50 16.75 -0.13
CA VAL A 143 -22.29 15.61 0.31
C VAL A 143 -23.72 16.14 0.49
N PRO A 144 -24.71 15.72 -0.32
CA PRO A 144 -26.09 16.09 -0.06
C PRO A 144 -26.44 15.60 1.34
N SER A 145 -27.12 16.42 2.14
CA SER A 145 -27.60 15.94 3.45
C SER A 145 -28.39 14.65 3.22
N ALA A 146 -28.28 13.67 4.12
CA ALA A 146 -28.92 12.36 4.01
C ALA A 146 -30.44 12.41 3.71
N LYS A 147 -31.07 13.58 3.94
CA LYS A 147 -32.46 13.87 3.59
C LYS A 147 -32.76 13.92 2.09
N ASN A 148 -31.76 14.08 1.21
CA ASN A 148 -31.93 14.32 -0.23
C ASN A 148 -31.50 13.15 -1.15
N GLY A 149 -31.20 11.97 -0.60
CA GLY A 149 -30.90 10.76 -1.38
C GLY A 149 -29.47 10.71 -1.96
N CYS A 150 -28.92 9.49 -2.03
CA CYS A 150 -27.59 9.23 -2.57
C CYS A 150 -27.60 9.31 -4.11
N MET A 151 -27.17 10.44 -4.67
CA MET A 151 -26.49 10.67 -5.97
C MET A 151 -26.66 9.66 -7.13
N ALA A 152 -27.81 9.00 -7.28
CA ALA A 152 -28.06 7.99 -8.31
C ALA A 152 -28.05 8.59 -9.71
N ASP A 153 -28.48 9.85 -9.83
CA ASP A 153 -28.67 10.54 -11.11
C ASP A 153 -27.37 11.04 -11.75
N LYS A 154 -26.26 11.00 -11.01
CA LYS A 154 -24.94 11.46 -11.48
C LYS A 154 -23.98 10.33 -11.82
N LEU A 155 -24.31 9.08 -11.47
CA LEU A 155 -23.50 7.95 -11.89
C LEU A 155 -23.52 7.83 -13.43
N PRO A 156 -22.37 7.66 -14.09
CA PRO A 156 -22.36 7.35 -15.52
C PRO A 156 -23.21 6.10 -15.70
N LYS A 157 -24.29 6.22 -16.46
CA LYS A 157 -25.07 5.07 -16.88
C LYS A 157 -24.22 4.36 -17.92
N LEU A 158 -23.79 3.14 -17.60
CA LEU A 158 -23.23 2.25 -18.60
C LEU A 158 -24.35 1.99 -19.62
N GLU A 159 -24.09 2.29 -20.89
CA GLU A 159 -24.98 1.97 -22.01
C GLU A 159 -25.15 0.46 -22.19
#